data_AF-A0A1I2FI91-F1
#
_entry.id   AF-A0A1I2FI91-F1
#
_cell.length_a   1.000
_cell.length_b   1.000
_cell.length_c   1.000
_cell.angle_alpha   90.00
_cell.angle_beta   90.00
_cell.angle_gamma   90.00
#
_symmetry.space_group_name_H-M   'P 1'
#
loop_
_entity.id
_entity.type
_entity.pdbx_description
1 polymer ?
#
loop_
_entity_poly.entity_id
_entity_poly.type
_entity_poly.pdbx_seq_one_letter_code
_entity_poly.pdbx_strand_id
1 'polypeptide(L)'
;MTKYGYGQEQAINELLEKYYKTHSPKLLTGDNREWLYLDHEFDYDAYRYVSEVPDREFIVKIDSIKYTSAYEASLQVTYTQNSQVLNQKDEMLFEIRNEGGEWKISHSIWMSQQMDLPTDIDNTASNIVEKQNKAQLAVLSDLKTYYKAYNEENLDLTLQYTSPSFIRRWDAKMMKIDSTWEKYLRFNFDNSETRYKLSKERVVFIGEKDAVVQGMLDWSDSTEGVAEGDVVFEALIYLEYANGHWNYRTDLDIDQDYNYREEYAPSSIQTES
;
A
#
# COMPACT_ATOMS: atom_id res chain seq x y z
N MET A 1 8.57 43.09 4.31
CA MET A 1 7.86 41.91 4.84
C MET A 1 8.12 40.75 3.90
N THR A 2 8.98 39.82 4.31
CA THR A 2 9.13 38.53 3.64
C THR A 2 7.80 37.78 3.83
N LYS A 3 7.13 37.47 2.73
CA LYS A 3 5.83 36.78 2.71
C LYS A 3 6.00 35.41 3.38
N TYR A 4 5.01 34.95 4.15
CA TYR A 4 5.01 33.59 4.68
C TYR A 4 5.28 32.58 3.55
N GLY A 5 6.17 31.61 3.79
CA GLY A 5 6.35 30.45 2.92
C GLY A 5 7.41 30.49 1.83
N TYR A 6 8.09 31.62 1.58
CA TYR A 6 9.10 31.68 0.51
C TYR A 6 10.38 30.93 0.94
N GLY A 7 10.80 29.93 0.15
CA GLY A 7 12.04 29.16 0.36
C GLY A 7 11.89 27.92 1.22
N GLN A 8 10.65 27.50 1.53
CA GLN A 8 10.34 26.30 2.33
C GLN A 8 9.81 25.14 1.47
N GLU A 9 9.59 25.36 0.18
CA GLU A 9 8.97 24.42 -0.76
C GLU A 9 9.77 23.12 -0.90
N GLN A 10 11.10 23.20 -0.88
CA GLN A 10 11.96 22.01 -0.92
C GLN A 10 11.76 21.13 0.31
N ALA A 11 11.77 21.72 1.52
CA ALA A 11 11.59 20.98 2.75
C ALA A 11 10.19 20.33 2.84
N ILE A 12 9.17 21.01 2.32
CA ILE A 12 7.81 20.46 2.22
C ILE A 12 7.78 19.28 1.22
N ASN A 13 8.39 19.42 0.04
CA ASN A 13 8.48 18.31 -0.92
C ASN A 13 9.22 17.09 -0.35
N GLU A 14 10.33 17.30 0.37
CA GLU A 14 11.08 16.22 1.02
C GLU A 14 10.25 15.53 2.11
N LEU A 15 9.43 16.27 2.87
CA LEU A 15 8.47 15.70 3.82
C LEU A 15 7.44 14.83 3.11
N LEU A 16 6.80 15.34 2.06
CA LEU A 16 5.75 14.65 1.32
C LEU A 16 6.28 13.36 0.66
N GLU A 17 7.44 13.42 0.03
CA GLU A 17 8.09 12.25 -0.58
C GLU A 17 8.41 11.18 0.47
N LYS A 18 8.97 11.58 1.62
CA LYS A 18 9.28 10.64 2.70
C LYS A 18 8.01 10.04 3.29
N TYR A 19 6.97 10.85 3.50
CA TYR A 19 5.71 10.41 4.07
C TYR A 19 5.02 9.37 3.18
N TYR A 20 4.99 9.61 1.87
CA TYR A 20 4.41 8.68 0.90
C TYR A 20 5.18 7.35 0.84
N LYS A 21 6.51 7.41 0.91
CA LYS A 21 7.37 6.22 0.82
C LYS A 21 7.51 5.45 2.14
N THR A 22 7.40 6.12 3.28
CA THR A 22 7.66 5.54 4.60
C THR A 22 6.86 6.28 5.65
N HIS A 23 5.69 5.73 5.96
CA HIS A 23 4.87 6.24 7.05
C HIS A 23 5.56 5.99 8.40
N SER A 24 6.06 7.05 9.04
CA SER A 24 6.89 6.99 10.25
C SER A 24 6.46 8.07 11.25
N PRO A 25 6.44 7.77 12.57
CA PRO A 25 6.08 8.76 13.59
C PRO A 25 6.92 10.04 13.56
N LYS A 26 8.16 9.97 13.07
CA LYS A 26 9.07 11.12 12.97
C LYS A 26 8.55 12.21 12.02
N LEU A 27 7.72 11.84 11.05
CA LEU A 27 7.16 12.74 10.04
C LEU A 27 5.85 13.40 10.49
N LEU A 28 5.33 12.99 11.65
CA LEU A 28 4.03 13.40 12.17
C LEU A 28 4.20 14.39 13.33
N THR A 29 3.29 15.36 13.47
CA THR A 29 3.23 16.21 14.67
C THR A 29 2.90 15.39 15.91
N GLY A 30 3.32 15.85 17.09
CA GLY A 30 3.12 15.10 18.34
C GLY A 30 1.64 14.90 18.74
N ASP A 31 0.72 15.69 18.19
CA ASP A 31 -0.73 15.62 18.41
C ASP A 31 -1.48 14.87 17.29
N ASN A 32 -0.78 14.37 16.27
CA ASN A 32 -1.41 13.60 15.19
C ASN A 32 -1.97 12.28 15.74
N ARG A 33 -3.26 11.99 15.49
CA ARG A 33 -3.93 10.78 16.00
C ARG A 33 -3.30 9.48 15.55
N GLU A 34 -2.64 9.46 14.39
CA GLU A 34 -1.93 8.29 13.87
C GLU A 34 -0.79 7.84 14.79
N TRP A 35 -0.21 8.74 15.60
CA TRP A 35 0.76 8.38 16.64
C TRP A 35 0.25 7.28 17.56
N LEU A 36 -1.05 7.24 17.84
CA LEU A 36 -1.63 6.24 18.74
C LEU A 36 -1.49 4.82 18.19
N TYR A 37 -1.31 4.63 16.88
CA TYR A 37 -1.28 3.33 16.22
C TYR A 37 0.12 2.89 15.77
N LEU A 38 1.17 3.65 16.12
CA LEU A 38 2.55 3.37 15.71
C LEU A 38 3.45 3.06 16.91
N ASP A 39 4.42 2.19 16.70
CA ASP A 39 5.48 1.90 17.68
C ASP A 39 6.63 2.89 17.50
N HIS A 40 6.90 3.71 18.50
CA HIS A 40 7.93 4.75 18.43
C HIS A 40 9.35 4.21 18.55
N GLU A 41 9.53 2.98 19.03
CA GLU A 41 10.84 2.32 19.13
C GLU A 41 11.19 1.54 17.86
N PHE A 42 10.21 1.27 16.98
CA PHE A 42 10.42 0.57 15.73
C PHE A 42 11.12 1.45 14.67
N ASP A 43 12.18 0.91 14.07
CA ASP A 43 12.91 1.59 13.01
C ASP A 43 12.21 1.42 11.64
N TYR A 44 11.15 2.19 11.41
CA TYR A 44 10.40 2.16 10.14
C TYR A 44 11.26 2.40 8.90
N ASP A 45 12.36 3.16 9.04
CA ASP A 45 13.26 3.46 7.93
C ASP A 45 14.10 2.21 7.57
N ALA A 46 14.64 1.51 8.58
CA ALA A 46 15.42 0.30 8.37
C ALA A 46 14.59 -0.90 7.89
N TYR A 47 13.31 -0.97 8.27
CA TYR A 47 12.39 -2.05 7.88
C TYR A 47 11.47 -1.68 6.72
N ARG A 48 11.70 -0.53 6.09
CA ARG A 48 11.03 -0.15 4.85
C ARG A 48 11.31 -1.22 3.79
N TYR A 49 10.24 -1.74 3.21
CA TYR A 49 10.37 -2.59 2.05
C TYR A 49 10.83 -1.77 0.83
N VAL A 50 11.92 -2.22 0.21
CA VAL A 50 12.43 -1.65 -1.04
C VAL A 50 12.12 -2.64 -2.16
N SER A 51 11.07 -2.33 -2.91
CA SER A 51 10.63 -3.08 -4.09
C SER A 51 11.72 -3.14 -5.14
N GLU A 52 11.93 -4.31 -5.75
CA GLU A 52 12.71 -4.44 -6.98
C GLU A 52 11.92 -4.06 -8.23
N VAL A 53 10.59 -3.96 -8.13
CA VAL A 53 9.76 -3.48 -9.24
C VAL A 53 10.19 -2.06 -9.55
N PRO A 54 10.77 -1.79 -10.73
CA PRO A 54 11.32 -0.48 -11.00
C PRO A 54 10.21 0.51 -11.30
N ASP A 55 10.29 1.67 -10.66
CA ASP A 55 9.51 2.84 -11.03
C ASP A 55 9.97 3.32 -12.42
N ARG A 56 9.00 3.55 -13.31
CA ARG A 56 9.16 4.27 -14.57
C ARG A 56 9.10 5.77 -14.34
N GLU A 57 8.26 6.19 -13.40
CA GLU A 57 8.04 7.58 -13.05
C GLU A 57 7.57 7.68 -11.60
N PHE A 58 8.14 8.60 -10.84
CA PHE A 58 7.67 8.99 -9.52
C PHE A 58 7.69 10.51 -9.40
N ILE A 59 6.51 11.11 -9.26
CA ILE A 59 6.34 12.56 -9.19
C ILE A 59 5.49 12.91 -7.95
N VAL A 60 6.02 13.85 -7.15
CA VAL A 60 5.26 14.55 -6.11
C VAL A 60 4.96 15.95 -6.65
N LYS A 61 3.68 16.26 -6.85
CA LYS A 61 3.24 17.58 -7.32
C LYS A 61 2.38 18.24 -6.26
N ILE A 62 2.87 19.35 -5.71
CA ILE A 62 2.04 20.24 -4.89
C ILE A 62 1.16 21.07 -5.84
N ASP A 63 -0.11 20.71 -5.96
CA ASP A 63 -1.08 21.40 -6.80
C ASP A 63 -1.47 22.76 -6.21
N SER A 64 -1.57 22.85 -4.89
CA SER A 64 -1.77 24.11 -4.19
C SER A 64 -1.15 24.11 -2.79
N ILE A 65 -0.73 25.30 -2.35
CA ILE A 65 -0.24 25.55 -1.00
C ILE A 65 -0.89 26.82 -0.45
N LYS A 66 -1.51 26.70 0.73
CA LYS A 66 -2.11 27.81 1.45
C LYS A 66 -1.52 27.89 2.86
N TYR A 67 -0.62 28.85 3.06
CA TYR A 67 -0.11 29.18 4.38
C TYR A 67 -1.20 29.82 5.23
N THR A 68 -1.53 29.19 6.35
CA THR A 68 -2.49 29.71 7.34
C THR A 68 -1.78 30.51 8.42
N SER A 69 -0.49 30.22 8.67
CA SER A 69 0.39 30.98 9.55
C SER A 69 1.86 30.90 9.09
N ALA A 70 2.78 31.45 9.89
CA ALA A 70 4.23 31.30 9.65
C ALA A 70 4.73 29.86 9.78
N TYR A 71 3.96 29.00 10.45
CA TYR A 71 4.35 27.65 10.84
C TYR A 71 3.32 26.61 10.43
N GLU A 72 2.31 26.98 9.63
CA GLU A 72 1.23 26.07 9.24
C GLU A 72 0.83 26.31 7.78
N ALA A 73 0.56 25.22 7.07
CA ALA A 73 0.06 25.26 5.70
C ALA A 73 -0.89 24.09 5.41
N SER A 74 -1.85 24.35 4.54
CA SER A 74 -2.68 23.32 3.90
C SER A 74 -2.18 23.09 2.47
N LEU A 75 -2.11 21.83 2.06
CA LEU A 75 -1.60 21.40 0.76
C LEU A 75 -2.61 20.52 0.06
N GLN A 76 -2.69 20.67 -1.26
CA GLN A 76 -3.23 19.64 -2.14
C GLN A 76 -2.08 19.06 -2.95
N VAL A 77 -1.93 17.74 -2.92
CA VAL A 77 -0.79 17.03 -3.49
C VAL A 77 -1.29 15.90 -4.36
N THR A 78 -0.75 15.81 -5.57
CA THR A 78 -0.87 14.65 -6.44
C THR A 78 0.43 13.85 -6.41
N TYR A 79 0.33 12.57 -6.08
CA TYR A 79 1.37 11.59 -6.30
C TYR A 79 1.10 10.84 -7.60
N THR A 80 2.13 10.65 -8.42
CA THR A 80 2.08 9.76 -9.59
C THR A 80 3.22 8.77 -9.45
N GLN A 81 2.89 7.49 -9.34
CA GLN A 81 3.84 6.39 -9.28
C GLN A 81 3.49 5.38 -10.39
N ASN A 82 4.25 5.43 -11.47
CA ASN A 82 4.12 4.48 -12.58
C ASN A 82 5.29 3.51 -12.51
N SER A 83 5.00 2.22 -12.42
CA SER A 83 5.97 1.12 -12.33
C SER A 83 5.82 0.18 -13.52
N GLN A 84 6.60 -0.91 -13.53
CA GLN A 84 6.41 -1.97 -14.53
C GLN A 84 5.10 -2.75 -14.41
N VAL A 85 4.43 -2.72 -13.25
CA VAL A 85 3.25 -3.55 -12.99
C VAL A 85 1.99 -2.75 -12.65
N LEU A 86 2.15 -1.48 -12.26
CA LEU A 86 1.05 -0.62 -11.80
C LEU A 86 1.32 0.83 -12.21
N ASN A 87 0.33 1.49 -12.80
CA ASN A 87 0.23 2.94 -12.86
C ASN A 87 -0.70 3.40 -11.74
N GLN A 88 -0.22 4.31 -10.91
CA GLN A 88 -0.98 4.80 -9.76
C GLN A 88 -0.94 6.32 -9.71
N LYS A 89 -2.11 6.91 -9.45
CA LYS A 89 -2.25 8.33 -9.18
C LYS A 89 -3.10 8.53 -7.92
N ASP A 90 -2.50 9.16 -6.93
CA ASP A 90 -3.17 9.50 -5.67
C ASP A 90 -3.26 11.00 -5.51
N GLU A 91 -4.42 11.48 -5.05
CA GLU A 91 -4.59 12.88 -4.65
C GLU A 91 -4.90 12.93 -3.16
N MET A 92 -4.18 13.79 -2.44
CA MET A 92 -4.26 13.90 -0.99
C MET A 92 -4.31 15.37 -0.56
N LEU A 93 -5.03 15.62 0.53
CA LEU A 93 -4.94 16.86 1.29
C LEU A 93 -4.03 16.65 2.49
N PHE A 94 -3.18 17.63 2.76
CA PHE A 94 -2.35 17.65 3.97
C PHE A 94 -2.57 18.94 4.74
N GLU A 95 -2.57 18.82 6.06
CA GLU A 95 -2.26 19.92 6.97
C GLU A 95 -0.86 19.65 7.53
N ILE A 96 0.00 20.65 7.47
CA ILE A 96 1.37 20.56 7.96
C ILE A 96 1.67 21.66 8.97
N ARG A 97 2.51 21.34 9.96
CA ARG A 97 2.99 22.26 10.98
C ARG A 97 4.50 22.21 11.09
N ASN A 98 5.14 23.35 11.27
CA ASN A 98 6.57 23.45 11.56
C ASN A 98 6.78 23.36 13.08
N GLU A 99 7.36 22.26 13.56
CA GLU A 99 7.69 22.04 14.96
C GLU A 99 9.21 21.98 15.12
N GLY A 100 9.77 22.94 15.86
CA GLY A 100 11.21 22.96 16.12
C GLY A 100 12.09 23.18 14.88
N GLY A 101 11.54 23.80 13.82
CA GLY A 101 12.26 24.06 12.56
C GLY A 101 11.99 23.04 11.46
N GLU A 102 11.29 21.95 11.76
CA GLU A 102 10.99 20.87 10.80
C GLU A 102 9.50 20.83 10.47
N TRP A 103 9.17 20.72 9.18
CA TRP A 103 7.78 20.51 8.75
C TRP A 103 7.36 19.07 9.02
N LYS A 104 6.14 18.91 9.54
CA LYS A 104 5.53 17.62 9.87
C LYS A 104 4.06 17.58 9.47
N ILE A 105 3.56 16.38 9.20
CA ILE A 105 2.14 16.14 8.88
C ILE A 105 1.31 16.15 10.16
N SER A 106 0.41 17.13 10.29
CA SER A 106 -0.58 17.14 11.38
C SER A 106 -1.84 16.38 11.02
N HIS A 107 -2.19 16.39 9.73
CA HIS A 107 -3.34 15.64 9.21
C HIS A 107 -3.14 15.30 7.73
N SER A 108 -3.67 14.15 7.31
CA SER A 108 -3.71 13.76 5.89
C SER A 108 -5.04 13.10 5.54
N ILE A 109 -5.59 13.43 4.38
CA ILE A 109 -6.85 12.89 3.87
C ILE A 109 -6.64 12.43 2.42
N TRP A 110 -7.12 11.22 2.10
CA TRP A 110 -7.16 10.69 0.75
C TRP A 110 -8.36 11.25 -0.01
N MET A 111 -8.10 11.90 -1.14
CA MET A 111 -9.14 12.53 -1.96
C MET A 111 -9.57 11.64 -3.10
N SER A 112 -8.62 11.02 -3.78
CA SER A 112 -8.90 10.04 -4.82
C SER A 112 -7.70 9.15 -5.07
N GLN A 113 -7.97 7.94 -5.53
CA GLN A 113 -6.97 7.02 -6.05
C GLN A 113 -7.44 6.51 -7.40
N GLN A 114 -6.49 6.40 -8.32
CA GLN A 114 -6.66 5.80 -9.63
C GLN A 114 -5.56 4.79 -9.84
N MET A 115 -5.92 3.56 -10.18
CA MET A 115 -5.00 2.47 -10.44
C MET A 115 -5.30 1.82 -11.78
N ASP A 116 -4.25 1.64 -12.58
CA ASP A 116 -4.36 1.01 -13.89
C ASP A 116 -3.18 0.08 -14.13
N LEU A 117 -3.41 -0.98 -14.89
CA LEU A 117 -2.31 -1.79 -15.40
C LEU A 117 -1.54 -1.04 -16.50
N PRO A 118 -0.20 -1.14 -16.53
CA PRO A 118 0.59 -0.65 -17.66
C PRO A 118 0.18 -1.33 -18.97
N THR A 119 0.10 -0.56 -20.06
CA THR A 119 -0.39 -1.04 -21.37
C THR A 119 0.48 -2.14 -21.99
N ASP A 120 1.72 -2.31 -21.51
CA ASP A 120 2.68 -3.31 -21.94
C ASP A 120 2.80 -4.51 -20.98
N ILE A 121 1.89 -4.65 -20.01
CA ILE A 121 1.92 -5.73 -19.03
C ILE A 121 1.82 -7.13 -19.68
N ASP A 122 1.03 -7.26 -20.74
CA ASP A 122 0.87 -8.50 -21.50
C ASP A 122 2.21 -8.94 -22.12
N ASN A 123 2.93 -8.01 -22.73
CA ASN A 123 4.26 -8.25 -23.31
C ASN A 123 5.26 -8.61 -22.22
N THR A 124 5.16 -7.99 -21.04
CA THR A 124 6.01 -8.29 -19.89
C THR A 124 5.80 -9.73 -19.41
N ALA A 125 4.54 -10.15 -19.24
CA ALA A 125 4.20 -11.51 -18.86
C ALA A 125 4.69 -12.55 -19.90
N SER A 126 4.45 -12.31 -21.20
CA SER A 126 4.93 -13.21 -22.26
C SER A 126 6.46 -13.33 -22.26
N ASN A 127 7.19 -12.23 -22.07
CA ASN A 127 8.65 -12.26 -21.98
C ASN A 127 9.15 -13.08 -20.78
N ILE A 128 8.44 -13.06 -19.64
CA ILE A 128 8.77 -13.88 -18.46
C ILE A 128 8.55 -15.36 -18.76
N VAL A 129 7.45 -15.72 -19.42
CA VAL A 129 7.19 -17.10 -19.85
C VAL A 129 8.34 -17.59 -20.76
N GLU A 130 8.77 -16.78 -21.73
CA GLU A 130 9.81 -17.17 -22.67
C GLU A 130 11.20 -17.30 -22.03
N LYS A 131 11.59 -16.34 -21.19
CA LYS A 131 12.97 -16.22 -20.68
C LYS A 131 13.17 -16.86 -19.30
N GLN A 132 12.11 -16.95 -18.50
CA GLN A 132 12.17 -17.31 -17.08
C GLN A 132 11.09 -18.33 -16.68
N ASN A 133 10.66 -19.20 -17.61
CA ASN A 133 9.55 -20.14 -17.38
C ASN A 133 9.64 -20.93 -16.07
N LYS A 134 10.84 -21.44 -15.73
CA LYS A 134 11.03 -22.22 -14.49
C LYS A 134 10.81 -21.37 -13.23
N ALA A 135 11.32 -20.14 -13.22
CA ALA A 135 11.15 -19.23 -12.09
C ALA A 135 9.68 -18.81 -11.94
N GLN A 136 9.01 -18.51 -13.06
CA GLN A 136 7.57 -18.27 -13.08
C GLN A 136 6.78 -19.44 -12.46
N LEU A 137 7.06 -20.67 -12.88
CA LEU A 137 6.36 -21.84 -12.35
C LEU A 137 6.59 -22.02 -10.84
N ALA A 138 7.77 -21.68 -10.33
CA ALA A 138 8.05 -21.69 -8.90
C ALA A 138 7.20 -20.63 -8.16
N VAL A 139 7.17 -19.39 -8.64
CA VAL A 139 6.32 -18.31 -8.07
C VAL A 139 4.86 -18.74 -8.00
N LEU A 140 4.30 -19.25 -9.10
CA LEU A 140 2.90 -19.68 -9.16
C LEU A 140 2.63 -20.91 -8.28
N SER A 141 3.58 -21.84 -8.18
CA SER A 141 3.46 -23.02 -7.31
C SER A 141 3.42 -22.62 -5.83
N ASP A 142 4.33 -21.75 -5.41
CA ASP A 142 4.41 -21.30 -4.01
C ASP A 142 3.18 -20.46 -3.63
N LEU A 143 2.71 -19.59 -4.53
CA LEU A 143 1.47 -18.83 -4.32
C LEU A 143 0.24 -19.73 -4.19
N LYS A 144 0.16 -20.80 -5.00
CA LYS A 144 -0.90 -21.81 -4.89
C LYS A 144 -0.83 -22.55 -3.56
N THR A 145 0.36 -22.86 -3.07
CA THR A 145 0.56 -23.44 -1.74
C THR A 145 0.02 -22.51 -0.65
N TYR A 146 0.32 -21.20 -0.71
CA TYR A 146 -0.20 -20.22 0.24
C TYR A 146 -1.74 -20.21 0.28
N TYR A 147 -2.41 -19.97 -0.86
CA TYR A 147 -3.87 -19.88 -0.88
C TYR A 147 -4.54 -21.20 -0.51
N LYS A 148 -3.94 -22.34 -0.89
CA LYS A 148 -4.41 -23.65 -0.44
C LYS A 148 -4.32 -23.77 1.07
N ALA A 149 -3.18 -23.44 1.68
CA ALA A 149 -2.98 -23.48 3.12
C ALA A 149 -3.97 -22.58 3.87
N TYR A 150 -4.17 -21.36 3.37
CA TYR A 150 -5.12 -20.40 3.91
C TYR A 150 -6.56 -20.95 3.88
N ASN A 151 -7.00 -21.44 2.72
CA ASN A 151 -8.35 -21.98 2.55
C ASN A 151 -8.61 -23.29 3.32
N GLU A 152 -7.56 -24.04 3.62
CA GLU A 152 -7.60 -25.23 4.48
C GLU A 152 -7.43 -24.87 5.97
N GLU A 153 -7.35 -23.58 6.31
CA GLU A 153 -7.13 -23.05 7.67
C GLU A 153 -5.87 -23.65 8.33
N ASN A 154 -4.89 -24.05 7.50
CA ASN A 154 -3.62 -24.60 7.95
C ASN A 154 -2.70 -23.46 8.37
N LEU A 155 -2.78 -23.10 9.64
CA LEU A 155 -2.03 -21.98 10.21
C LEU A 155 -0.51 -22.11 10.01
N ASP A 156 0.08 -23.25 10.31
CA ASP A 156 1.54 -23.44 10.25
C ASP A 156 2.05 -23.22 8.83
N LEU A 157 1.36 -23.78 7.83
CA LEU A 157 1.74 -23.64 6.44
C LEU A 157 1.42 -22.25 5.88
N THR A 158 0.33 -21.62 6.34
CA THR A 158 -0.01 -20.23 5.98
C THR A 158 1.06 -19.27 6.49
N LEU A 159 1.48 -19.40 7.76
CA LEU A 159 2.58 -18.62 8.34
C LEU A 159 3.89 -18.89 7.62
N GLN A 160 4.19 -20.15 7.30
CA GLN A 160 5.41 -20.52 6.57
C GLN A 160 5.48 -19.80 5.22
N TYR A 161 4.38 -19.71 4.49
CA TYR A 161 4.29 -19.06 3.17
C TYR A 161 3.89 -17.58 3.22
N THR A 162 3.86 -16.97 4.40
CA THR A 162 3.68 -15.52 4.57
C THR A 162 5.04 -14.83 4.64
N SER A 163 5.18 -13.70 3.97
CA SER A 163 6.39 -12.88 3.93
C SER A 163 6.87 -12.56 5.35
N PRO A 164 8.13 -12.88 5.70
CA PRO A 164 8.65 -12.57 7.02
C PRO A 164 8.82 -11.07 7.23
N SER A 165 9.04 -10.28 6.17
CA SER A 165 9.06 -8.81 6.28
C SER A 165 7.67 -8.23 6.53
N PHE A 166 6.63 -8.82 5.96
CA PHE A 166 5.24 -8.45 6.25
C PHE A 166 4.89 -8.71 7.71
N ILE A 167 5.14 -9.92 8.21
CA ILE A 167 4.84 -10.29 9.61
C ILE A 167 5.51 -9.30 10.58
N ARG A 168 6.80 -9.00 10.39
CA ARG A 168 7.51 -8.05 11.26
C ARG A 168 6.89 -6.65 11.27
N ARG A 169 6.45 -6.13 10.12
CA ARG A 169 5.82 -4.81 10.03
C ARG A 169 4.41 -4.81 10.63
N TRP A 170 3.63 -5.86 10.39
CA TRP A 170 2.31 -6.01 10.97
C TRP A 170 2.38 -6.04 12.50
N ASP A 171 3.25 -6.88 13.05
CA ASP A 171 3.41 -7.03 14.50
C ASP A 171 3.85 -5.72 15.16
N ALA A 172 4.77 -4.97 14.53
CA ALA A 172 5.17 -3.64 15.02
C ALA A 172 4.00 -2.65 15.04
N LYS A 173 3.13 -2.67 14.02
CA LYS A 173 1.94 -1.81 13.96
C LYS A 173 0.87 -2.23 14.99
N MET A 174 0.76 -3.51 15.28
CA MET A 174 -0.27 -4.07 16.17
C MET A 174 0.19 -4.26 17.62
N MET A 175 1.43 -3.88 17.95
CA MET A 175 2.04 -4.07 19.27
C MET A 175 1.19 -3.49 20.42
N LYS A 176 0.56 -2.31 20.22
CA LYS A 176 -0.24 -1.64 21.25
C LYS A 176 -1.54 -2.37 21.63
N ILE A 177 -2.00 -3.30 20.81
CA ILE A 177 -3.19 -4.13 21.08
C ILE A 177 -2.83 -5.58 21.38
N ASP A 178 -1.55 -5.88 21.66
CA ASP A 178 -1.03 -7.24 21.91
C ASP A 178 -1.52 -8.27 20.88
N SER A 179 -1.54 -7.86 19.61
CA SER A 179 -1.90 -8.73 18.48
C SER A 179 -0.69 -8.97 17.59
N THR A 180 -0.53 -10.20 17.15
CA THR A 180 0.47 -10.63 16.16
C THR A 180 -0.26 -11.13 14.92
N TRP A 181 0.45 -11.26 13.80
CA TRP A 181 -0.11 -11.85 12.59
C TRP A 181 -0.64 -13.27 12.84
N GLU A 182 0.08 -14.08 13.63
CA GLU A 182 -0.39 -15.40 14.03
C GLU A 182 -1.69 -15.33 14.85
N LYS A 183 -1.78 -14.44 15.84
CA LYS A 183 -3.01 -14.27 16.64
C LYS A 183 -4.18 -13.83 15.75
N TYR A 184 -3.93 -12.94 14.79
CA TYR A 184 -4.91 -12.50 13.80
C TYR A 184 -5.40 -13.65 12.92
N LEU A 185 -4.50 -14.46 12.35
CA LEU A 185 -4.87 -15.62 11.53
C LEU A 185 -5.68 -16.65 12.33
N ARG A 186 -5.25 -16.96 13.56
CA ARG A 186 -6.01 -17.85 14.45
C ARG A 186 -7.42 -17.32 14.67
N PHE A 187 -7.55 -16.04 15.01
CA PHE A 187 -8.86 -15.41 15.18
C PHE A 187 -9.70 -15.47 13.91
N ASN A 188 -9.13 -15.19 12.74
CA ASN A 188 -9.84 -15.25 11.47
C ASN A 188 -10.33 -16.67 11.16
N PHE A 189 -9.47 -17.69 11.29
CA PHE A 189 -9.84 -19.08 11.06
C PHE A 189 -10.88 -19.61 12.07
N ASP A 190 -10.87 -19.10 13.30
CA ASP A 190 -11.83 -19.50 14.32
C ASP A 190 -13.22 -18.82 14.15
N ASN A 191 -13.32 -17.71 13.41
CA ASN A 191 -14.52 -16.85 13.41
C ASN A 191 -15.05 -16.49 12.02
N SER A 192 -14.38 -16.91 10.94
CA SER A 192 -14.77 -16.61 9.56
C SER A 192 -14.57 -17.81 8.67
N GLU A 193 -15.37 -17.92 7.60
CA GLU A 193 -15.17 -18.92 6.56
C GLU A 193 -14.62 -18.24 5.29
N THR A 194 -13.71 -17.28 5.49
CA THR A 194 -13.06 -16.55 4.41
C THR A 194 -12.28 -17.53 3.51
N ARG A 195 -12.49 -17.44 2.19
CA ARG A 195 -11.77 -18.20 1.16
C ARG A 195 -11.38 -17.30 0.00
N TYR A 196 -10.27 -17.66 -0.64
CA TYR A 196 -9.77 -16.99 -1.84
C TYR A 196 -9.56 -17.99 -2.97
N LYS A 197 -10.05 -17.67 -4.16
CA LYS A 197 -9.79 -18.45 -5.37
C LYS A 197 -9.13 -17.58 -6.44
N LEU A 198 -7.84 -17.84 -6.64
CA LEU A 198 -7.05 -17.20 -7.69
C LEU A 198 -7.31 -17.89 -9.04
N SER A 199 -7.53 -17.09 -10.08
CA SER A 199 -7.67 -17.56 -11.46
C SER A 199 -7.05 -16.59 -12.46
N LYS A 200 -6.81 -17.05 -13.69
CA LYS A 200 -6.20 -16.27 -14.78
C LYS A 200 -4.85 -15.67 -14.38
N GLU A 201 -4.12 -16.37 -13.53
CA GLU A 201 -2.87 -15.88 -12.97
C GLU A 201 -1.73 -15.87 -13.98
N ARG A 202 -0.95 -14.80 -13.98
CA ARG A 202 0.30 -14.67 -14.74
C ARG A 202 1.32 -13.86 -13.96
N VAL A 203 2.59 -14.24 -14.07
CA VAL A 203 3.66 -13.48 -13.43
C VAL A 203 4.02 -12.29 -14.31
N VAL A 204 3.96 -11.09 -13.73
CA VAL A 204 4.20 -9.81 -14.41
C VAL A 204 5.50 -9.14 -13.97
N PHE A 205 6.17 -9.68 -12.93
CA PHE A 205 7.52 -9.30 -12.53
C PHE A 205 8.22 -10.45 -11.78
N ILE A 206 9.52 -10.64 -12.03
CA ILE A 206 10.41 -11.53 -11.26
C ILE A 206 11.77 -10.85 -11.13
N GLY A 207 12.17 -10.54 -9.90
CA GLY A 207 13.50 -10.12 -9.50
C GLY A 207 14.21 -11.19 -8.66
N GLU A 208 15.23 -10.79 -7.89
CA GLU A 208 15.97 -11.69 -7.00
C GLU A 208 15.23 -11.97 -5.70
N LYS A 209 14.54 -10.96 -5.15
CA LYS A 209 13.79 -11.04 -3.90
C LYS A 209 12.30 -10.75 -4.06
N ASP A 210 11.86 -10.17 -5.18
CA ASP A 210 10.46 -9.81 -5.39
C ASP A 210 9.83 -10.45 -6.63
N ALA A 211 8.56 -10.81 -6.53
CA ALA A 211 7.77 -11.22 -7.68
C ALA A 211 6.36 -10.62 -7.59
N VAL A 212 5.73 -10.41 -8.74
CA VAL A 212 4.35 -9.91 -8.82
C VAL A 212 3.54 -10.80 -9.74
N VAL A 213 2.40 -11.26 -9.24
CA VAL A 213 1.41 -12.03 -10.00
C VAL A 213 0.19 -11.15 -10.21
N GLN A 214 -0.24 -11.02 -11.46
CA GLN A 214 -1.55 -10.45 -11.79
C GLN A 214 -2.54 -11.59 -12.00
N GLY A 215 -3.78 -11.43 -11.53
CA GLY A 215 -4.84 -12.42 -11.70
C GLY A 215 -6.19 -11.92 -11.20
N MET A 216 -7.23 -12.74 -11.30
CA MET A 216 -8.54 -12.48 -10.71
C MET A 216 -8.65 -13.21 -9.38
N LEU A 217 -8.98 -12.49 -8.32
CA LEU A 217 -9.22 -13.03 -6.98
C LEU A 217 -10.71 -13.03 -6.70
N ASP A 218 -11.24 -14.21 -6.39
CA ASP A 218 -12.62 -14.40 -5.93
C ASP A 218 -12.57 -14.59 -4.41
N TRP A 219 -13.16 -13.64 -3.67
CA TRP A 219 -13.27 -13.65 -2.22
C TRP A 219 -14.69 -14.05 -1.82
N SER A 220 -14.78 -15.00 -0.89
CA SER A 220 -16.04 -15.44 -0.32
C SER A 220 -15.90 -15.61 1.18
N ASP A 221 -16.98 -15.37 1.90
CA ASP A 221 -17.09 -15.65 3.32
C ASP A 221 -18.53 -16.05 3.67
N SER A 222 -18.74 -17.32 3.99
CA SER A 222 -20.08 -17.83 4.29
C SER A 222 -20.65 -17.24 5.58
N THR A 223 -19.80 -16.81 6.51
CA THR A 223 -20.22 -16.21 7.79
C THR A 223 -20.79 -14.81 7.60
N GLU A 224 -20.33 -14.11 6.56
CA GLU A 224 -20.86 -12.81 6.12
C GLU A 224 -21.93 -12.95 5.03
N GLY A 225 -22.24 -14.18 4.60
CA GLY A 225 -23.21 -14.46 3.55
C GLY A 225 -22.73 -14.11 2.14
N VAL A 226 -21.41 -14.02 1.93
CA VAL A 226 -20.78 -13.74 0.63
C VAL A 226 -20.39 -15.08 -0.02
N ALA A 227 -21.05 -15.44 -1.12
CA ALA A 227 -20.79 -16.68 -1.83
C ALA A 227 -19.63 -16.56 -2.82
N GLU A 228 -19.07 -17.70 -3.24
CA GLU A 228 -18.09 -17.77 -4.33
C GLU A 228 -18.65 -17.11 -5.60
N GLY A 229 -17.91 -16.16 -6.15
CA GLY A 229 -18.29 -15.38 -7.32
C GLY A 229 -19.05 -14.08 -7.03
N ASP A 230 -19.42 -13.80 -5.79
CA ASP A 230 -20.09 -12.54 -5.42
C ASP A 230 -19.12 -11.36 -5.43
N VAL A 231 -17.87 -11.58 -5.00
CA VAL A 231 -16.82 -10.56 -4.96
C VAL A 231 -15.61 -11.07 -5.73
N VAL A 232 -15.48 -10.61 -6.99
CA VAL A 232 -14.37 -10.96 -7.87
C VAL A 232 -13.71 -9.69 -8.35
N PHE A 233 -12.40 -9.59 -8.17
CA PHE A 233 -11.64 -8.39 -8.53
C PHE A 233 -10.30 -8.73 -9.18
N GLU A 234 -9.79 -7.82 -10.00
CA GLU A 234 -8.44 -7.91 -10.56
C GLU A 234 -7.41 -7.51 -9.50
N ALA A 235 -6.38 -8.35 -9.29
CA ALA A 235 -5.40 -8.16 -8.22
C ALA A 235 -3.95 -8.20 -8.71
N LEU A 236 -3.10 -7.36 -8.10
CA LEU A 236 -1.64 -7.53 -8.08
C LEU A 236 -1.20 -8.16 -6.76
N ILE A 237 -0.72 -9.38 -6.81
CA ILE A 237 -0.26 -10.15 -5.65
C ILE A 237 1.26 -10.07 -5.60
N TYR A 238 1.78 -9.46 -4.55
CA TYR A 238 3.21 -9.30 -4.35
C TYR A 238 3.76 -10.43 -3.48
N LEU A 239 4.94 -10.93 -3.86
CA LEU A 239 5.65 -11.98 -3.16
C LEU A 239 7.08 -11.57 -2.79
N GLU A 240 7.58 -12.11 -1.70
CA GLU A 240 8.97 -11.99 -1.24
C GLU A 240 9.66 -13.36 -1.29
N TYR A 241 10.82 -13.48 -1.94
CA TYR A 241 11.67 -14.65 -1.87
C TYR A 241 12.44 -14.66 -0.55
N ALA A 242 12.09 -15.60 0.33
CA ALA A 242 12.73 -15.77 1.62
C ALA A 242 12.59 -17.23 2.05
N ASN A 243 13.53 -17.71 2.88
CA ASN A 243 13.52 -19.08 3.40
C ASN A 243 13.46 -20.18 2.32
N GLY A 244 13.93 -19.88 1.11
CA GLY A 244 14.06 -20.84 0.00
C GLY A 244 12.84 -20.95 -0.92
N HIS A 245 11.78 -20.17 -0.70
CA HIS A 245 10.58 -20.15 -1.54
C HIS A 245 9.97 -18.75 -1.64
N TRP A 246 9.00 -18.56 -2.53
CA TRP A 246 8.24 -17.32 -2.62
C TRP A 246 7.15 -17.29 -1.54
N ASN A 247 6.97 -16.14 -0.90
CA ASN A 247 6.04 -15.96 0.21
C ASN A 247 5.04 -14.88 -0.15
N TYR A 248 3.75 -15.13 0.07
CA TYR A 248 2.70 -14.12 -0.07
C TYR A 248 3.00 -12.95 0.86
N ARG A 249 2.88 -11.73 0.35
CA ARG A 249 3.15 -10.52 1.12
C ARG A 249 1.91 -9.66 1.30
N THR A 250 1.25 -9.37 0.19
CA THR A 250 0.03 -8.57 0.12
C THR A 250 -0.53 -8.71 -1.28
N ASP A 251 -1.83 -8.52 -1.43
CA ASP A 251 -2.46 -8.21 -2.70
C ASP A 251 -2.96 -6.76 -2.70
N LEU A 252 -3.18 -6.26 -3.91
CA LEU A 252 -3.76 -4.96 -4.19
C LEU A 252 -4.91 -5.19 -5.17
N ASP A 253 -6.12 -4.85 -4.75
CA ASP A 253 -7.30 -4.80 -5.59
C ASP A 253 -7.20 -3.59 -6.53
N ILE A 254 -7.08 -3.85 -7.83
CA ILE A 254 -6.89 -2.83 -8.86
C ILE A 254 -8.23 -2.16 -9.22
N ASP A 255 -9.35 -2.82 -8.92
CA ASP A 255 -10.68 -2.31 -9.25
C ASP A 255 -11.14 -1.21 -8.26
N GLN A 256 -10.38 -0.97 -7.18
CA GLN A 256 -10.71 0.00 -6.12
C GLN A 256 -10.33 1.46 -6.43
N ASP A 257 -10.80 1.96 -7.57
CA ASP A 257 -10.80 3.41 -7.80
C ASP A 257 -11.80 4.10 -6.86
N TYR A 258 -11.37 5.19 -6.22
CA TYR A 258 -12.25 6.01 -5.39
C TYR A 258 -12.03 7.49 -5.59
N ASN A 259 -13.10 8.27 -5.34
CA ASN A 259 -13.08 9.72 -5.47
C ASN A 259 -14.00 10.38 -4.43
N TYR A 260 -13.40 10.79 -3.31
CA TYR A 260 -14.04 11.52 -2.22
C TYR A 260 -13.96 13.04 -2.38
N ARG A 261 -13.63 13.56 -3.57
CA ARG A 261 -13.53 15.01 -3.79
C ARG A 261 -14.82 15.76 -3.49
N GLU A 262 -15.98 15.12 -3.65
CA GLU A 262 -17.26 15.74 -3.35
C GLU A 262 -17.55 15.82 -1.84
N GLU A 263 -17.02 14.90 -1.05
CA GLU A 263 -17.17 14.87 0.42
C GLU A 263 -16.27 15.91 1.11
N TYR A 264 -15.09 16.17 0.54
CA TYR A 264 -14.10 17.09 1.07
C TYR A 264 -13.95 18.38 0.23
N ALA A 265 -14.88 18.63 -0.70
CA ALA A 265 -14.94 19.90 -1.40
C ALA A 265 -15.06 21.02 -0.35
N PRO A 266 -14.16 22.03 -0.35
CA PRO A 266 -14.30 23.14 0.57
C PRO A 266 -15.68 23.78 0.34
N SER A 267 -16.46 23.87 1.40
CA SER A 267 -17.76 24.57 1.47
C SER A 267 -17.55 26.08 1.28
N SER A 268 -17.12 26.47 0.08
CA SER A 268 -16.94 27.86 -0.32
C SER A 268 -17.04 28.01 -1.83
N ILE A 269 -18.09 27.45 -2.45
CA ILE A 269 -18.65 27.95 -3.70
C ILE A 269 -20.18 27.86 -3.61
N GLN A 270 -20.78 28.61 -2.68
CA GLN A 270 -22.09 29.21 -2.91
C GLN A 270 -21.83 30.68 -3.19
N THR A 271 -21.62 31.01 -4.46
CA THR A 271 -21.87 32.37 -4.93
C THR A 271 -23.37 32.59 -4.78
N GLU A 272 -23.76 33.34 -3.75
CA GLU A 272 -25.04 34.02 -3.75
C GLU A 272 -25.09 34.92 -5.00
N SER A 273 -26.05 34.63 -5.87
CA SER A 273 -26.52 35.50 -6.94
C SER A 273 -27.81 36.17 -6.51
#